data_AF-A0A9E1UP92-F1
#
_entry.id   AF-A0A9E1UP92-F1
#
_cell.length_a   1.000
_cell.length_b   1.000
_cell.length_c   1.000
_cell.angle_alpha   90.00
_cell.angle_beta   90.00
_cell.angle_gamma   90.00
#
_symmetry.space_group_name_H-M   'P 1'
#
loop_
_entity.id
_entity.type
_entity.pdbx_description
1 polymer ?
#
loop_
_entity_poly.entity_id
_entity_poly.type
_entity_poly.pdbx_seq_one_letter_code
_entity_poly.pdbx_strand_id
1 'polypeptide(L)'
;MRRVIAWFYVSEADLRDPSTHWAYLCICLSLVVLPAFMSCPDQAHVSFLGLSMPGFCLSREWFGTLCPGCGLTRSFVALTHGRFRESLGFHRLGFVFYLFLLWQAGYRLYCIRARCAHIPARLCRVQSVLGFGVVVGLLLNWGVGLMTGSN
;
A
#
# COMPACT_ATOMS: atom_id res chain seq x y z
N MET A 1 -18.29 -13.78 -14.72
CA MET A 1 -17.23 -13.80 -13.68
C MET A 1 -15.79 -13.84 -14.22
N ARG A 2 -15.43 -14.63 -15.24
CA ARG A 2 -14.05 -14.69 -15.79
C ARG A 2 -13.44 -13.35 -16.24
N ARG A 3 -14.26 -12.38 -16.69
CA ARG A 3 -13.79 -11.08 -17.20
C ARG A 3 -13.37 -10.08 -16.12
N VAL A 4 -13.91 -10.17 -14.90
CA VAL A 4 -13.55 -9.24 -13.81
C VAL A 4 -12.18 -9.60 -13.23
N ILE A 5 -11.87 -10.90 -13.14
CA ILE A 5 -10.56 -11.40 -12.68
C ILE A 5 -9.46 -11.05 -13.71
N ALA A 6 -9.81 -11.03 -15.01
CA ALA A 6 -8.86 -10.70 -16.07
C ALA A 6 -8.34 -9.26 -16.01
N TRP A 7 -9.11 -8.31 -15.42
CA TRP A 7 -8.65 -6.94 -15.20
C TRP A 7 -7.57 -6.81 -14.11
N PHE A 8 -7.56 -7.75 -13.16
CA PHE A 8 -6.55 -7.80 -12.10
C PHE A 8 -5.31 -8.62 -12.48
N TYR A 9 -5.39 -9.36 -13.58
CA TYR A 9 -4.27 -10.13 -14.09
C TYR A 9 -3.44 -9.21 -14.98
N VAL A 10 -2.26 -8.80 -14.51
CA VAL A 10 -1.33 -8.02 -15.34
C VAL A 10 -1.08 -8.84 -16.62
N SER A 11 -1.39 -8.25 -17.78
CA SER A 11 -1.24 -8.95 -19.06
C SER A 11 0.24 -9.24 -19.29
N GLU A 12 0.56 -10.35 -19.96
CA GLU A 12 1.93 -10.61 -20.40
C GLU A 12 2.45 -9.49 -21.33
N ALA A 13 1.54 -8.78 -22.02
CA ALA A 13 1.87 -7.59 -22.80
C ALA A 13 2.33 -6.43 -21.90
N ASP A 14 1.63 -6.16 -20.79
CA ASP A 14 1.98 -5.10 -19.83
C ASP A 14 3.31 -5.39 -19.11
N LEU A 15 3.66 -6.67 -18.94
CA LEU A 15 4.94 -7.08 -18.37
C LEU A 15 6.11 -6.92 -19.33
N ARG A 16 5.86 -6.83 -20.64
CA ARG A 16 6.92 -6.57 -21.63
C ARG A 16 7.19 -5.09 -21.80
N ASP A 17 6.22 -4.23 -21.48
CA ASP A 17 6.39 -2.79 -21.55
C ASP A 17 7.23 -2.25 -20.37
N PRO A 18 8.43 -1.70 -20.63
CA PRO A 18 9.26 -1.08 -19.60
C PRO A 18 8.55 0.08 -18.89
N SER A 19 7.67 0.81 -19.58
CA SER A 19 6.99 2.00 -19.04
C SER A 19 6.10 1.65 -17.85
N THR A 20 5.45 0.48 -17.92
CA THR A 20 4.56 -0.01 -16.87
C THR A 20 5.36 -0.37 -15.61
N HIS A 21 6.53 -1.00 -15.75
CA HIS A 21 7.38 -1.30 -14.59
C HIS A 21 7.91 -0.03 -13.92
N TRP A 22 8.28 0.99 -14.70
CA TRP A 22 8.69 2.28 -14.17
C TRP A 22 7.56 2.98 -13.42
N ALA A 23 6.34 3.00 -13.98
CA ALA A 23 5.17 3.58 -13.32
C ALA A 23 4.90 2.91 -11.97
N TYR A 24 4.87 1.57 -11.92
CA TYR A 24 4.68 0.83 -10.67
C TYR A 24 5.82 1.06 -9.67
N LEU A 25 7.07 1.12 -10.14
CA LEU A 25 8.21 1.42 -9.28
C LEU A 25 8.08 2.81 -8.66
N CYS A 26 7.75 3.83 -9.45
CA CYS A 26 7.53 5.19 -8.97
C CYS A 26 6.40 5.27 -7.94
N ILE A 27 5.29 4.55 -8.16
CA ILE A 27 4.18 4.46 -7.21
C ILE A 27 4.62 3.78 -5.91
N CYS A 28 5.33 2.65 -5.99
CA CYS A 28 5.78 1.95 -4.78
C CYS A 28 6.79 2.80 -4.00
N LEU A 29 7.74 3.43 -4.69
CA LEU A 29 8.72 4.31 -4.06
C LEU A 29 8.05 5.54 -3.43
N SER A 30 7.08 6.16 -4.10
CA SER A 30 6.37 7.30 -3.52
C SER A 30 5.61 6.90 -2.26
N LEU A 31 4.93 5.75 -2.25
CA LEU A 31 4.24 5.24 -1.06
C LEU A 31 5.17 4.88 0.10
N VAL A 32 6.42 4.50 -0.18
CA VAL A 32 7.42 4.15 0.84
C VAL A 32 8.17 5.38 1.37
N VAL A 33 8.47 6.33 0.47
CA VAL A 33 9.34 7.48 0.74
C VAL A 33 8.56 8.69 1.24
N LEU A 34 7.39 9.00 0.66
CA LEU A 34 6.59 10.16 1.10
C LEU A 34 6.29 10.15 2.61
N PRO A 35 5.92 9.01 3.24
CA PRO A 35 5.69 8.98 4.69
C PRO A 35 6.91 9.30 5.55
N ALA A 36 8.13 9.22 5.02
CA ALA A 36 9.34 9.63 5.73
C ALA A 36 9.42 11.16 5.90
N PHE A 37 8.75 11.92 5.03
CA PHE A 37 8.68 13.39 5.09
C PHE A 37 7.41 13.90 5.77
N MET A 38 6.54 12.98 6.20
CA MET A 38 5.28 13.28 6.88
C MET A 38 5.46 13.10 8.37
N SER A 39 4.86 13.99 9.15
CA SER A 39 4.81 13.89 10.61
C SER A 39 3.36 13.72 11.04
N CYS A 40 3.11 12.81 11.99
CA CYS A 40 1.79 12.65 12.58
C CYS A 40 1.87 13.08 14.05
N PRO A 41 1.76 14.40 14.36
CA PRO A 41 1.84 14.88 15.73
C PRO A 41 0.65 14.43 16.58
N ASP A 42 -0.50 14.12 15.98
CA ASP A 42 -1.69 13.70 16.71
C ASP A 42 -2.54 12.68 15.95
N GLN A 43 -3.47 12.01 16.65
CA GLN A 43 -4.38 11.00 16.07
C GLN A 43 -5.40 11.58 15.08
N ALA A 44 -5.51 12.91 14.98
CA ALA A 44 -6.44 13.60 14.08
C ALA A 44 -5.76 14.32 12.92
N HIS A 45 -4.45 14.58 13.00
CA HIS A 45 -3.76 15.47 12.06
C HIS A 45 -2.53 14.80 11.46
N VAL A 46 -2.51 14.77 10.13
CA VAL A 46 -1.30 14.41 9.38
C VAL A 46 -0.69 15.73 8.92
N SER A 47 0.53 16.01 9.36
CA SER A 47 1.27 17.19 8.95
C SER A 47 2.22 16.82 7.82
N PHE A 48 2.14 17.54 6.71
CA PHE A 48 3.09 17.41 5.61
C PHE A 48 4.11 18.54 5.74
N LEU A 49 5.39 18.23 5.97
CA LEU A 49 6.45 19.24 6.09
C LEU A 49 6.15 20.37 7.11
N GLY A 50 5.47 20.06 8.21
CA GLY A 50 5.11 21.05 9.25
C GLY A 50 3.83 21.86 8.97
N LEU A 51 3.18 21.66 7.82
CA LEU A 51 1.85 22.18 7.56
C LEU A 51 0.81 21.19 8.08
N SER A 52 0.09 21.57 9.14
CA SER A 52 -1.02 20.81 9.69
C SER A 52 -2.21 20.86 8.72
N MET A 53 -2.39 19.81 7.92
CA MET A 53 -3.62 19.64 7.15
C MET A 53 -4.72 19.18 8.11
N PRO A 54 -5.91 19.80 8.13
CA PRO A 54 -7.06 19.22 8.82
C PRO A 54 -7.28 17.82 8.23
N GLY A 55 -7.20 16.81 9.09
CA GLY A 55 -7.30 15.42 8.68
C GLY A 55 -8.72 15.09 8.24
N PHE A 56 -9.10 15.46 7.01
CA PHE A 56 -10.36 15.10 6.38
C PHE A 56 -10.35 13.61 6.03
N CYS A 57 -10.57 12.76 7.02
CA CYS A 57 -10.93 11.37 6.82
C CYS A 57 -12.45 11.29 6.78
N LEU A 58 -13.05 11.34 5.57
CA LEU A 58 -14.51 11.21 5.39
C LEU A 58 -15.07 9.96 6.09
N SER A 59 -14.30 8.86 6.14
CA SER A 59 -14.69 7.65 6.88
C SER A 59 -14.83 7.89 8.38
N ARG A 60 -13.98 8.74 8.97
CA ARG A 60 -14.06 9.05 10.40
C ARG A 60 -15.24 9.98 10.67
N GLU A 61 -15.50 10.90 9.76
CA GLU A 61 -16.62 11.84 9.82
C GLU A 61 -17.97 11.11 9.72
N TRP A 62 -18.10 10.14 8.78
CA TRP A 62 -19.37 9.49 8.47
C TRP A 62 -19.58 8.18 9.23
N PHE A 63 -18.53 7.40 9.44
CA PHE A 63 -18.61 6.05 10.03
C PHE A 63 -17.91 5.95 11.40
N GLY A 64 -17.36 7.05 11.94
CA GLY A 64 -16.63 7.05 13.21
C GLY A 64 -15.31 6.28 13.19
N THR A 65 -14.92 5.70 12.05
CA THR A 65 -13.76 4.79 11.93
C THR A 65 -12.74 5.32 10.93
N LEU A 66 -11.45 5.08 11.20
CA LEU A 66 -10.38 5.42 10.27
C LEU A 66 -10.51 4.61 8.97
N CYS A 67 -10.39 5.27 7.82
CA CYS A 67 -10.37 4.56 6.53
C CYS A 67 -9.10 3.70 6.42
N PRO A 68 -9.09 2.65 5.58
CA PRO A 68 -7.92 1.78 5.44
C PRO A 68 -6.69 2.56 4.97
N GLY A 69 -6.87 3.65 4.21
CA GLY A 69 -5.79 4.53 3.78
C GLY A 69 -5.18 5.34 4.93
N CYS A 70 -5.99 5.99 5.76
CA CYS A 70 -5.48 6.86 6.83
C CYS A 70 -4.71 6.08 7.90
N GLY A 71 -5.22 4.91 8.32
CA GLY A 71 -4.51 4.04 9.25
C GLY A 71 -3.20 3.50 8.68
N LEU A 72 -3.20 3.16 7.39
CA LEU A 72 -2.02 2.67 6.69
C LEU A 72 -0.94 3.74 6.53
N THR A 73 -1.31 4.96 6.13
CA THR A 73 -0.37 6.09 6.04
C THR A 73 0.30 6.38 7.37
N ARG A 74 -0.46 6.37 8.48
CA ARG A 74 0.12 6.54 9.83
C ARG A 74 1.04 5.41 10.24
N SER A 75 0.63 4.18 9.93
CA SER A 75 1.46 3.00 10.14
C SER A 75 2.78 3.11 9.39
N PHE A 76 2.78 3.64 8.16
CA PHE A 76 3.97 3.88 7.37
C PHE A 76 4.83 5.00 7.92
N VAL A 77 4.24 6.14 8.32
CA VAL A 77 4.95 7.24 8.99
C VAL A 77 5.65 6.72 10.25
N ALA A 78 4.97 5.92 11.08
CA ALA A 78 5.58 5.33 12.25
C ALA A 78 6.76 4.39 11.88
N LEU A 79 6.66 3.61 10.80
CA LEU A 79 7.74 2.74 10.34
C LEU A 79 8.96 3.52 9.83
N THR A 80 8.74 4.56 9.04
CA THR A 80 9.84 5.38 8.49
C THR A 80 10.59 6.13 9.58
N HIS A 81 9.94 6.42 10.71
CA HIS A 81 10.57 7.01 11.91
C HIS A 81 11.10 5.97 12.91
N GLY A 82 11.08 4.67 12.58
CA GLY A 82 11.57 3.59 13.45
C GLY A 82 10.66 3.23 14.64
N ARG A 83 9.43 3.74 14.68
CA ARG A 83 8.42 3.49 15.74
C ARG A 83 7.59 2.25 15.42
N PHE A 84 8.23 1.09 15.39
CA PHE A 84 7.60 -0.19 14.97
C PHE A 84 6.38 -0.60 15.81
N ARG A 85 6.43 -0.42 17.14
CA ARG A 85 5.31 -0.80 18.03
C ARG A 85 4.07 0.03 17.75
N GLU A 86 4.23 1.33 17.53
CA GLU A 86 3.11 2.21 17.21
C GLU A 86 2.55 1.94 15.81
N SER A 87 3.42 1.63 14.85
CA SER A 87 2.99 1.24 13.50
C SER A 87 1.97 0.08 13.53
N LEU A 88 2.22 -0.93 14.36
CA LEU A 88 1.33 -2.08 14.56
C LEU A 88 0.04 -1.69 15.30
N GLY A 89 0.13 -0.71 16.21
CA GLY A 89 -1.02 -0.11 16.89
C GLY A 89 -1.95 0.63 15.94
N PHE A 90 -1.39 1.38 14.96
CA PHE A 90 -2.18 2.10 13.96
C PHE A 90 -2.80 1.18 12.92
N HIS A 91 -2.06 0.17 12.44
CA HIS A 91 -2.59 -0.79 11.48
C HIS A 91 -1.81 -2.10 11.54
N ARG A 92 -2.45 -3.18 12.01
CA ARG A 92 -1.82 -4.51 12.15
C ARG A 92 -1.19 -5.02 10.86
N LEU A 93 -1.84 -4.76 9.72
CA LEU A 93 -1.33 -5.14 8.39
C LEU A 93 -0.42 -4.08 7.75
N GLY A 94 -0.22 -2.93 8.39
CA GLY A 94 0.56 -1.85 7.79
C GLY A 94 2.02 -2.22 7.61
N PHE A 95 2.63 -2.86 8.61
CA PHE A 95 3.97 -3.42 8.45
C PHE A 95 4.09 -4.43 7.31
N VAL A 96 3.13 -5.37 7.21
CA VAL A 96 3.11 -6.38 6.14
C VAL A 96 2.98 -5.71 4.78
N PHE A 97 2.12 -4.70 4.66
CA PHE A 97 1.94 -3.97 3.41
C PHE A 97 3.18 -3.14 3.03
N TYR A 98 3.86 -2.55 4.00
CA TYR A 98 5.11 -1.82 3.76
C TYR A 98 6.19 -2.74 3.20
N LEU A 99 6.37 -3.94 3.79
CA LEU A 99 7.29 -4.95 3.27
C LEU A 99 6.90 -5.44 1.88
N PHE A 100 5.60 -5.60 1.63
CA PHE A 100 5.10 -5.96 0.29
C PHE A 100 5.45 -4.90 -0.75
N LEU A 101 5.35 -3.61 -0.42
CA LEU A 101 5.75 -2.52 -1.33
C LEU A 101 7.26 -2.50 -1.59
N LEU A 102 8.10 -2.74 -0.57
CA LEU A 102 9.55 -2.87 -0.75
C LEU A 102 9.89 -4.06 -1.66
N TRP A 103 9.25 -5.20 -1.43
CA TRP A 103 9.39 -6.37 -2.30
C TRP A 103 8.97 -6.07 -3.73
N GLN A 104 7.82 -5.42 -3.92
CA GLN A 104 7.32 -5.00 -5.24
C GLN A 104 8.29 -4.05 -5.94
N ALA A 105 8.85 -3.07 -5.23
CA ALA A 105 9.84 -2.16 -5.78
C ALA A 105 11.10 -2.91 -6.23
N GLY A 106 11.62 -3.83 -5.40
CA GLY A 106 12.76 -4.69 -5.74
C GLY A 106 12.49 -5.58 -6.95
N TYR A 107 11.31 -6.20 -7.01
CA TYR A 107 10.87 -7.01 -8.14
C TYR A 107 10.80 -6.18 -9.44
N ARG A 108 10.17 -5.00 -9.41
CA ARG A 108 10.07 -4.13 -10.58
C ARG A 108 11.44 -3.64 -11.05
N LEU A 109 12.33 -3.32 -10.12
CA LEU A 109 13.72 -2.96 -10.42
C LEU A 109 14.48 -4.12 -11.09
N TYR A 110 14.27 -5.35 -10.61
CA TYR A 110 14.81 -6.56 -11.23
C TYR A 110 14.29 -6.73 -12.67
N CYS A 111 12.98 -6.56 -12.89
CA CYS A 111 12.37 -6.65 -14.24
C CYS A 111 12.95 -5.61 -15.21
N ILE A 112 13.12 -4.36 -14.77
CA ILE A 112 13.75 -3.29 -15.56
C ILE A 112 15.20 -3.63 -15.90
N ARG A 113 15.99 -4.10 -14.91
CA ARG A 113 17.40 -4.50 -15.12
C ARG A 113 17.55 -5.70 -16.03
N ALA A 114 16.67 -6.68 -15.91
CA ALA A 114 16.60 -7.85 -16.78
C ALA A 114 16.08 -7.51 -18.19
N ARG A 115 15.76 -6.22 -18.49
CA ARG A 115 15.15 -5.77 -19.75
C ARG A 115 13.91 -6.57 -20.15
N CYS A 116 13.12 -6.98 -19.16
CA CYS A 116 11.96 -7.85 -19.35
C CYS A 116 12.30 -9.19 -20.03
N ALA A 117 13.55 -9.66 -19.97
CA ALA A 117 13.95 -10.95 -20.53
C ALA A 117 13.19 -12.08 -19.82
N HIS A 118 12.32 -12.76 -20.57
CA HIS A 118 11.53 -13.95 -20.19
C HIS A 118 11.23 -14.08 -18.68
N ILE A 119 10.43 -13.16 -18.16
CA ILE A 119 9.88 -13.31 -16.80
C ILE A 119 8.95 -14.53 -16.81
N PRO A 120 9.16 -15.53 -15.93
CA PRO A 120 8.35 -16.74 -15.95
C PRO A 120 6.90 -16.42 -15.56
N ALA A 121 5.93 -16.97 -16.30
CA ALA A 121 4.50 -16.75 -16.09
C ALA A 121 4.02 -17.07 -14.65
N ARG A 122 4.72 -17.97 -13.93
CA ARG A 122 4.47 -18.26 -12.52
C ARG A 122 4.68 -17.04 -11.62
N LEU A 123 5.72 -16.26 -11.89
CA LEU A 123 6.08 -15.09 -11.09
C LEU A 123 5.05 -13.96 -11.29
N CYS A 124 4.59 -13.78 -12.53
CA CYS A 124 3.45 -12.92 -12.85
C CYS A 124 2.18 -13.31 -12.08
N ARG A 125 1.85 -14.60 -12.07
CA ARG A 125 0.67 -15.11 -11.35
C ARG A 125 0.78 -14.87 -9.85
N VAL A 126 1.91 -15.22 -9.26
CA VAL A 126 2.17 -15.03 -7.82
C VAL A 126 2.03 -13.56 -7.46
N GLN A 127 2.62 -12.65 -8.24
CA GLN A 127 2.53 -11.21 -8.00
C GLN A 127 1.08 -10.71 -8.07
N SER A 128 0.31 -11.15 -9.06
CA SER A 128 -1.08 -10.73 -9.24
C SER A 128 -1.97 -11.23 -8.09
N VAL A 129 -1.80 -12.50 -7.69
CA VAL A 129 -2.52 -13.10 -6.55
C VAL A 129 -2.13 -12.42 -5.23
N LEU A 130 -0.85 -12.15 -5.00
CA LEU A 130 -0.39 -11.45 -3.80
C LEU A 130 -0.94 -10.03 -3.73
N GLY A 131 -0.86 -9.27 -4.83
CA GLY A 131 -1.40 -7.91 -4.90
C GLY A 131 -2.91 -7.89 -4.60
N PHE A 132 -3.66 -8.80 -5.20
CA PHE A 132 -5.10 -8.93 -4.93
C PHE A 132 -5.38 -9.33 -3.48
N GLY A 133 -4.69 -10.35 -2.96
CA GLY A 133 -4.85 -10.82 -1.58
C GLY A 133 -4.57 -9.73 -0.55
N VAL A 134 -3.59 -8.88 -0.81
CA VAL A 134 -3.27 -7.71 0.01
C VAL A 134 -4.40 -6.68 -0.01
N VAL A 135 -4.91 -6.30 -1.19
CA VAL A 135 -6.04 -5.36 -1.30
C VAL A 135 -7.28 -5.90 -0.57
N VAL A 136 -7.61 -7.17 -0.79
CA VAL A 136 -8.72 -7.84 -0.09
C VAL A 136 -8.47 -7.86 1.41
N GLY A 137 -7.26 -8.17 1.87
CA GLY A 137 -6.90 -8.16 3.28
C GLY A 137 -7.05 -6.78 3.93
N LEU A 138 -6.67 -5.70 3.24
CA LEU A 138 -6.86 -4.33 3.71
C LEU A 138 -8.35 -3.99 3.86
N LEU A 139 -9.17 -4.36 2.88
CA LEU A 139 -10.61 -4.12 2.91
C LEU A 139 -11.32 -4.96 3.98
N LEU A 140 -10.94 -6.22 4.15
CA LEU A 140 -11.49 -7.10 5.19
C LEU A 140 -11.12 -6.61 6.59
N ASN A 141 -9.87 -6.18 6.81
CA ASN A 141 -9.44 -5.59 8.09
C ASN A 141 -10.28 -4.36 8.42
N TRP A 142 -10.49 -3.46 7.46
CA TRP A 142 -11.37 -2.31 7.65
C TRP A 142 -12.82 -2.71 7.93
N GLY A 143 -13.35 -3.71 7.22
CA GLY A 143 -14.70 -4.25 7.48
C GLY A 143 -14.85 -4.82 8.90
N VAL A 144 -13.83 -5.47 9.44
CA VAL A 144 -13.81 -5.93 10.84
C VAL A 144 -13.78 -4.74 11.81
N GLY A 145 -13.04 -3.67 11.49
CA GLY A 145 -13.05 -2.42 12.26
C GLY A 145 -14.44 -1.79 12.35
N LEU A 146 -15.20 -1.81 11.26
CA LEU A 146 -16.61 -1.36 11.25
C LEU A 146 -17.51 -2.20 12.17
N MET A 147 -17.30 -3.52 12.21
CA MET A 147 -18.11 -4.43 13.05
C MET A 147 -17.76 -4.37 14.53
N THR A 148 -16.50 -4.05 14.85
CA THR A 148 -15.98 -4.07 16.23
C THR A 148 -15.98 -2.70 16.91
N GLY A 149 -16.27 -1.61 16.18
CA GLY A 149 -16.36 -0.25 16.72
C GLY A 149 -15.05 0.25 17.32
N SER A 150 -13.91 -0.34 16.94
CA SER A 150 -12.61 0.06 17.46
C SER A 150 -12.18 1.41 16.86
N ASN A 151 -12.15 2.44 17.69
CA ASN A 151 -11.61 3.77 17.42
C ASN A 151 -10.09 3.75 17.24
#